data_AF-A0A822HAW8-F1
#
_entry.id   AF-A0A822HAW8-F1
#
_cell.length_a   1.000
_cell.length_b   1.000
_cell.length_c   1.000
_cell.angle_alpha   90.00
_cell.angle_beta   90.00
_cell.angle_gamma   90.00
#
_symmetry.space_group_name_H-M   'P 1'
#
loop_
_entity.id
_entity.type
_entity.pdbx_description
1 polymer ?
#
loop_
_entity_poly.entity_id
_entity_poly.type
_entity_poly.pdbx_seq_one_letter_code
_entity_poly.pdbx_strand_id
1 'polypeptide(L)'
;MNHADTSGLLIDHKGDIELNWYLILFAEFLRARGDTLLIYKQMIMSVFHRCIYLIHKDSYEAVASAAKHLLKSLSHVYPMEYQLTVENLDEPFINFLPIRAWGQAADFDHLQIQFHIPNIDEIDFA
;
A
#
# COMPACT_ATOMS: atom_id res chain seq x y z
N MET A 1 50.31 -2.67 18.64
CA MET A 1 49.27 -1.89 17.95
C MET A 1 48.65 -2.80 16.91
N ASN A 2 47.63 -3.57 17.28
CA ASN A 2 46.85 -4.36 16.33
C ASN A 2 45.68 -3.49 15.90
N HIS A 3 45.73 -2.99 14.67
CA HIS A 3 44.53 -2.54 13.96
C HIS A 3 43.70 -3.81 13.68
N ALA A 4 42.90 -4.21 14.66
CA ALA A 4 41.86 -5.19 14.45
C ALA A 4 40.79 -4.53 13.57
N ASP A 5 40.41 -5.23 12.51
CA ASP A 5 39.31 -4.92 11.59
C ASP A 5 38.03 -4.57 12.35
N THR A 6 37.83 -3.29 12.65
CA THR A 6 36.54 -2.76 13.09
C THR A 6 35.56 -2.65 11.92
N SER A 7 36.03 -2.79 10.67
CA SER A 7 35.21 -2.75 9.46
C SER A 7 34.26 -3.94 9.33
N GLY A 8 34.59 -5.10 9.89
CA GLY A 8 33.70 -6.27 9.90
C GLY A 8 32.58 -6.18 10.95
N LEU A 9 32.88 -5.55 12.09
CA LEU A 9 31.93 -5.38 13.21
C LEU A 9 30.86 -4.30 12.94
N LEU A 10 31.13 -3.33 12.07
CA LEU A 10 30.15 -2.31 11.69
C LEU A 10 29.11 -2.80 10.67
N ILE A 11 29.35 -3.94 10.04
CA ILE A 11 28.39 -4.55 9.09
C ILE A 11 27.32 -5.34 9.86
N ASP A 12 27.63 -5.82 11.06
CA ASP A 12 26.74 -6.64 11.90
C ASP A 12 25.59 -5.86 12.55
N HIS A 13 25.60 -4.52 12.45
CA HIS A 13 24.47 -3.65 12.82
C HIS A 13 23.55 -3.29 11.65
N LYS A 14 23.92 -3.69 10.43
CA LYS A 14 23.09 -3.53 9.24
C LYS A 14 22.13 -4.72 9.23
N GLY A 15 20.92 -4.51 9.75
CA GLY A 15 19.85 -5.50 9.72
C GLY A 15 19.66 -6.04 8.30
N ASP A 16 19.06 -7.23 8.19
CA ASP A 16 18.85 -7.91 6.90
C ASP A 16 18.18 -6.96 5.88
N ILE A 17 18.99 -6.50 4.92
CA ILE A 17 18.61 -5.47 3.96
C ILE A 17 17.50 -5.98 3.04
N GLU A 18 17.56 -7.27 2.67
CA GLU A 18 16.59 -7.89 1.80
C GLU A 18 15.24 -8.03 2.52
N LEU A 19 15.26 -8.52 3.76
CA LEU A 19 14.05 -8.57 4.59
C LEU A 19 13.44 -7.18 4.76
N ASN A 20 14.25 -6.17 5.09
CA ASN A 20 13.78 -4.81 5.27
C ASN A 20 13.14 -4.26 3.99
N TRP A 21 13.73 -4.55 2.83
CA TRP A 21 13.15 -4.18 1.54
C TRP A 21 11.79 -4.83 1.29
N TYR A 22 11.65 -6.13 1.57
CA TYR A 22 10.36 -6.81 1.45
C TYR A 22 9.31 -6.26 2.41
N LEU A 23 9.69 -5.85 3.63
CA LEU A 23 8.78 -5.24 4.59
C LEU A 23 8.32 -3.84 4.15
N ILE A 24 9.20 -3.05 3.53
CA ILE A 24 8.82 -1.78 2.92
C ILE A 24 7.84 -2.01 1.76
N LEU A 25 8.12 -2.96 0.88
CA LEU A 25 7.24 -3.30 -0.23
C LEU A 25 5.87 -3.79 0.27
N PHE A 26 5.87 -4.63 1.30
CA PHE A 26 4.67 -5.07 1.98
C PHE A 26 3.86 -3.89 2.54
N ALA A 27 4.52 -2.94 3.21
CA ALA A 27 3.86 -1.74 3.71
C ALA A 27 3.18 -0.93 2.60
N GLU A 28 3.77 -0.85 1.41
CA GLU A 28 3.16 -0.17 0.26
C GLU A 28 1.96 -0.94 -0.31
N PHE A 29 2.01 -2.27 -0.34
CA PHE A 29 0.85 -3.06 -0.78
C PHE A 29 -0.37 -2.88 0.12
N LEU A 30 -0.16 -2.64 1.42
CA LEU A 30 -1.27 -2.40 2.36
C LEU A 30 -1.96 -1.05 2.18
N ARG A 31 -1.51 -0.20 1.24
CA ARG A 31 -2.22 1.00 0.80
C ARG A 31 -3.26 0.71 -0.28
N ALA A 32 -3.38 -0.54 -0.71
CA ALA A 32 -4.43 -0.97 -1.63
C ALA A 32 -5.82 -0.78 -1.03
N ARG A 33 -6.84 -0.96 -1.87
CA ARG A 33 -8.25 -0.81 -1.48
C ARG A 33 -8.64 -1.86 -0.44
N GLY A 34 -9.43 -1.47 0.58
CA GLY A 34 -9.83 -2.37 1.67
C GLY A 34 -10.45 -3.68 1.19
N ASP A 35 -11.30 -3.62 0.17
CA ASP A 35 -12.01 -4.76 -0.41
C ASP A 35 -11.05 -5.77 -1.04
N THR A 36 -10.01 -5.27 -1.70
CA THR A 36 -8.91 -6.10 -2.21
C THR A 36 -8.09 -6.71 -1.06
N LEU A 37 -7.84 -5.96 0.02
CA LEU A 37 -7.05 -6.44 1.16
C LEU A 37 -7.76 -7.56 1.93
N LEU A 38 -9.08 -7.52 2.03
CA LEU A 38 -9.87 -8.57 2.69
C LEU A 38 -9.64 -9.96 2.09
N ILE A 39 -9.43 -10.05 0.77
CA ILE A 39 -9.13 -11.30 0.06
C ILE A 39 -7.87 -11.96 0.64
N TYR A 40 -6.90 -11.15 1.05
CA TYR A 40 -5.60 -11.59 1.55
C TYR A 40 -5.45 -11.50 3.07
N LYS A 41 -6.53 -11.28 3.82
CA LYS A 41 -6.49 -11.01 5.28
C LYS A 41 -5.64 -12.00 6.07
N GLN A 42 -5.77 -13.30 5.79
CA GLN A 42 -5.02 -14.34 6.50
C GLN A 42 -3.52 -14.27 6.20
N MET A 43 -3.15 -14.01 4.94
CA MET A 43 -1.75 -13.85 4.55
C MET A 43 -1.14 -12.61 5.20
N ILE A 44 -1.85 -11.48 5.15
CA ILE A 44 -1.44 -10.22 5.78
C ILE A 44 -1.17 -10.44 7.27
N MET A 45 -2.11 -11.05 8.00
CA MET A 45 -1.94 -11.33 9.43
C MET A 45 -0.79 -12.31 9.71
N SER A 46 -0.55 -13.27 8.82
CA SER A 46 0.58 -14.19 8.97
C SER A 46 1.94 -13.48 8.91
N VAL A 47 2.06 -12.44 8.07
CA VAL A 47 3.27 -11.61 7.98
C VAL A 47 3.44 -10.82 9.27
N PHE A 48 2.39 -10.14 9.75
CA PHE A 48 2.45 -9.40 11.02
C PHE A 48 2.83 -10.31 12.19
N HIS A 49 2.25 -11.51 12.27
CA HIS A 49 2.56 -12.45 13.35
C HIS A 49 4.04 -12.87 13.37
N ARG A 50 4.64 -13.11 12.19
CA ARG A 50 6.07 -13.41 12.07
C ARG A 50 6.95 -12.21 12.43
N CYS A 51 6.46 -11.00 12.21
CA CYS A 51 7.18 -9.75 12.47
C CYS A 51 7.17 -9.30 13.93
N ILE A 52 6.35 -9.90 14.82
CA ILE A 52 6.27 -9.52 16.25
C ILE A 52 7.62 -9.60 16.96
N TYR A 53 8.47 -10.54 16.55
CA TYR A 53 9.77 -10.80 17.18
C TYR A 53 10.92 -10.00 16.55
N LEU A 54 10.64 -9.05 15.65
CA LEU A 54 11.69 -8.21 15.05
C LEU A 54 12.32 -7.28 16.08
N ILE A 55 13.65 -7.32 16.17
CA ILE A 55 14.44 -6.53 17.11
C ILE A 55 15.04 -5.29 16.42
N HIS A 56 15.23 -5.35 15.10
CA HIS A 56 15.87 -4.26 14.34
C HIS A 56 14.90 -3.10 14.13
N LYS A 57 15.36 -1.88 14.44
CA LYS A 57 14.55 -0.66 14.46
C LYS A 57 13.93 -0.35 13.10
N ASP A 58 14.71 -0.42 12.02
CA ASP A 58 14.24 0.00 10.68
C ASP A 58 13.15 -0.95 10.18
N SER A 59 13.34 -2.26 10.40
CA SER A 59 12.33 -3.28 10.06
C SER A 59 11.07 -3.13 10.91
N TYR A 60 11.21 -2.78 12.18
CA TYR A 60 10.07 -2.48 13.04
C TYR A 60 9.29 -1.24 12.58
N GLU A 61 9.98 -0.17 12.15
CA GLU A 61 9.34 1.02 11.58
C GLU A 61 8.58 0.71 10.27
N ALA A 62 9.14 -0.15 9.41
CA ALA A 62 8.46 -0.61 8.20
C ALA A 62 7.17 -1.39 8.53
N VAL A 63 7.23 -2.30 9.50
CA VAL A 63 6.05 -3.08 9.95
C VAL A 63 5.01 -2.20 10.62
N ALA A 64 5.42 -1.23 11.44
CA ALA A 64 4.52 -0.26 12.05
C ALA A 64 3.82 0.61 10.98
N SER A 65 4.56 1.02 9.94
CA SER A 65 3.99 1.73 8.79
C SER A 65 3.02 0.85 8.01
N ALA A 66 3.32 -0.43 7.83
CA ALA A 66 2.44 -1.41 7.22
C ALA A 66 1.11 -1.51 7.99
N ALA A 67 1.15 -1.67 9.31
CA ALA A 67 -0.04 -1.74 10.16
C ALA A 67 -0.88 -0.44 10.06
N LYS A 68 -0.21 0.72 10.07
CA LYS A 68 -0.87 2.01 9.88
C LYS A 68 -1.54 2.13 8.51
N HIS A 69 -0.89 1.67 7.44
CA HIS A 69 -1.45 1.67 6.10
C HIS A 69 -2.68 0.77 6.02
N LEU A 70 -2.61 -0.44 6.57
CA LEU A 70 -3.74 -1.36 6.64
C LEU A 70 -4.96 -0.73 7.33
N LEU A 71 -4.77 -0.20 8.54
CA LEU A 71 -5.86 0.44 9.28
C LEU A 71 -6.47 1.61 8.51
N LYS A 72 -5.63 2.44 7.87
CA LYS A 72 -6.14 3.53 7.03
C LYS A 72 -6.95 3.02 5.85
N SER A 73 -6.45 2.01 5.13
CA SER A 73 -7.15 1.44 3.99
C SER A 73 -8.47 0.76 4.36
N LEU A 74 -8.59 0.21 5.57
CA LEU A 74 -9.81 -0.45 6.03
C LEU A 74 -10.81 0.50 6.69
N SER A 75 -10.37 1.64 7.23
CA SER A 75 -11.21 2.49 8.10
C SER A 75 -11.46 3.89 7.55
N HIS A 76 -10.73 4.37 6.54
CA HIS A 76 -10.92 5.70 5.99
C HIS A 76 -11.80 5.72 4.74
N VAL A 77 -12.53 6.83 4.56
CA VAL A 77 -13.12 7.19 3.28
C VAL A 77 -12.07 7.89 2.42
N TYR A 78 -11.83 7.38 1.20
CA TYR A 78 -10.86 7.94 0.26
C TYR A 78 -11.33 7.75 -1.19
N PRO A 79 -10.90 8.59 -2.15
CA PRO A 79 -11.26 8.41 -3.56
C PRO A 79 -10.59 7.17 -4.14
N MET A 80 -11.36 6.38 -4.88
CA MET A 80 -10.91 5.13 -5.53
C MET A 80 -10.20 5.39 -6.84
N GLU A 81 -10.66 6.43 -7.54
CA GLU A 81 -10.20 6.76 -8.87
C GLU A 81 -9.88 8.25 -8.93
N TYR A 82 -8.80 8.56 -9.65
CA TYR A 82 -8.35 9.92 -9.90
C TYR A 82 -8.45 10.28 -11.39
N GLN A 83 -9.39 9.64 -12.08
CA GLN A 83 -9.65 9.89 -13.50
C GLN A 83 -10.21 11.32 -13.67
N LEU A 84 -9.69 12.04 -14.65
CA LEU A 84 -10.17 13.39 -15.00
C LEU A 84 -11.29 13.35 -16.04
N THR A 85 -11.57 12.17 -16.58
CA THR A 85 -12.59 11.91 -17.59
C THR A 85 -13.77 11.17 -16.96
N VAL A 86 -14.98 11.55 -17.37
CA VAL A 86 -16.21 10.83 -16.96
C VAL A 86 -16.40 9.56 -17.79
N GLU A 87 -15.73 9.47 -18.93
CA GLU A 87 -15.77 8.32 -19.83
C GLU A 87 -14.99 7.14 -19.24
N ASN A 88 -15.57 5.94 -19.37
CA ASN A 88 -14.96 4.72 -18.89
C ASN A 88 -13.80 4.31 -19.82
N LEU A 89 -12.57 4.44 -19.32
CA LEU A 89 -11.36 4.07 -20.07
C LEU A 89 -11.22 2.57 -20.36
N ASP A 90 -11.97 1.72 -19.65
CA ASP A 90 -11.96 0.27 -19.84
C ASP A 90 -12.93 -0.18 -20.95
N GLU A 91 -13.67 0.75 -21.58
CA GLU A 91 -14.52 0.40 -22.71
C GLU A 91 -13.70 -0.08 -23.92
N PRO A 92 -14.19 -1.10 -24.65
CA PRO A 92 -13.52 -1.57 -25.86
C PRO A 92 -13.30 -0.43 -26.86
N PHE A 93 -12.14 -0.44 -27.54
CA PHE A 93 -11.77 0.60 -28.52
C PHE A 93 -12.73 0.76 -29.71
N ILE A 94 -13.64 -0.20 -29.90
CA ILE A 94 -14.70 -0.14 -30.89
C ILE A 94 -15.75 0.91 -30.49
N ASN A 95 -16.05 1.02 -29.20
CA ASN A 95 -17.08 1.92 -28.66
C ASN A 95 -16.51 3.29 -28.32
N PHE A 96 -15.27 3.32 -27.82
CA PHE A 96 -14.64 4.54 -27.33
C PHE A 96 -13.14 4.56 -27.59
N LEU A 97 -12.62 5.68 -28.09
CA LEU A 97 -11.18 5.88 -28.31
C LEU A 97 -10.65 6.89 -27.28
N PRO A 98 -9.85 6.46 -26.26
CA PRO A 98 -9.35 7.35 -25.20
C PRO A 98 -8.61 8.58 -25.69
N ILE A 99 -7.99 8.51 -26.88
CA ILE A 99 -7.29 9.66 -27.48
C ILE A 99 -8.22 10.85 -27.75
N ARG A 100 -9.54 10.63 -27.87
CA ARG A 100 -10.52 11.70 -28.09
C ARG A 100 -10.76 12.55 -26.84
N ALA A 101 -10.49 12.00 -25.66
CA ALA A 101 -10.64 12.69 -24.38
C ALA A 101 -9.34 13.39 -23.92
N TRP A 102 -8.27 13.33 -24.71
CA TRP A 102 -7.00 13.95 -24.35
C TRP A 102 -7.10 15.48 -24.23
N GLY A 103 -6.68 16.00 -23.08
CA GLY A 103 -6.71 17.43 -22.81
C GLY A 103 -8.12 18.00 -22.62
N GLN A 104 -9.15 17.15 -22.54
CA GLN A 104 -10.49 17.59 -22.20
C GLN A 104 -10.51 18.11 -20.75
N ALA A 105 -11.05 19.32 -20.56
CA ALA A 105 -11.23 19.87 -19.24
C ALA A 105 -12.29 19.07 -18.48
N ALA A 106 -12.01 18.76 -17.21
CA ALA A 106 -12.97 18.12 -16.33
C ALA A 106 -14.07 19.14 -15.96
N ASP A 107 -15.31 18.69 -16.00
CA ASP A 107 -16.44 19.44 -15.46
C ASP A 107 -16.55 19.14 -13.96
N PHE A 108 -16.27 20.13 -13.12
CA PHE A 108 -16.30 19.97 -11.66
C PHE A 108 -17.72 19.79 -11.12
N ASP A 109 -18.75 20.28 -11.83
CA ASP A 109 -20.15 20.13 -11.40
C ASP A 109 -20.66 18.71 -11.68
N HIS A 110 -20.05 18.00 -12.65
CA HIS A 110 -20.42 16.64 -13.06
C HIS A 110 -19.37 15.59 -12.71
N LEU A 111 -18.43 15.90 -11.80
CA LEU A 111 -17.35 14.99 -11.43
C LEU A 111 -17.87 13.79 -10.63
N GLN A 112 -17.91 12.63 -11.27
CA GLN A 112 -18.34 11.36 -10.66
C GLN A 112 -17.21 10.72 -9.85
N ILE A 113 -16.80 11.37 -8.74
CA ILE A 113 -15.77 10.79 -7.87
C ILE A 113 -16.35 9.55 -7.17
N GLN A 114 -15.73 8.40 -7.42
CA GLN A 114 -16.03 7.18 -6.67
C GLN A 114 -15.21 7.18 -5.38
N PHE A 115 -15.91 7.08 -4.24
CA PHE A 115 -15.27 6.97 -2.93
C PHE A 115 -15.35 5.54 -2.42
N HIS A 116 -14.27 5.10 -1.79
CA HIS A 116 -14.28 3.95 -0.92
C HIS A 116 -15.04 4.31 0.37
N ILE A 117 -15.98 3.46 0.76
CA ILE A 117 -16.65 3.56 2.05
C ILE A 117 -16.42 2.22 2.77
N PRO A 118 -15.79 2.24 3.96
CA PRO A 118 -15.57 1.04 4.75
C PRO A 118 -16.87 0.26 5.00
N ASN A 119 -16.85 -1.03 4.66
CA ASN A 119 -17.93 -1.96 4.95
C ASN A 119 -17.72 -2.66 6.31
N ILE A 120 -18.71 -3.43 6.76
CA ILE A 120 -18.65 -4.10 8.07
C ILE A 120 -17.49 -5.11 8.17
N ASP A 121 -17.19 -5.85 7.10
CA ASP A 121 -16.11 -6.84 7.10
C ASP A 121 -14.74 -6.16 7.18
N GLU A 122 -14.57 -4.98 6.58
CA GLU A 122 -13.36 -4.16 6.65
C GLU A 122 -13.16 -3.61 8.06
N ILE A 123 -14.23 -3.11 8.68
CA ILE A 123 -14.20 -2.61 10.05
C ILE A 123 -13.97 -3.73 11.06
N ASP A 124 -14.57 -4.91 10.86
CA ASP A 124 -14.36 -6.08 11.72
C ASP A 124 -12.93 -6.64 11.59
N PHE A 125 -12.27 -6.43 10.45
CA PHE A 125 -10.89 -6.84 10.24
C PHE A 125 -9.86 -5.86 10.81
N ALA A 126 -10.18 -4.56 10.84
CA ALA A 126 -9.32 -3.50 11.36
C ALA A 126 -9.06 -3.62 12.88
#